data_AF-A0A1G3B3S9-F1
#
_entry.id   AF-A0A1G3B3S9-F1
#
_cell.length_a   1.000
_cell.length_b   1.000
_cell.length_c   1.000
_cell.angle_alpha   90.00
_cell.angle_beta   90.00
_cell.angle_gamma   90.00
#
_symmetry.space_group_name_H-M   'P 1'
#
loop_
_entity.id
_entity.type
_entity.pdbx_description
1 polymer ?
#
loop_
_entity_poly.entity_id
_entity_poly.type
_entity_poly.pdbx_seq_one_letter_code
_entity_poly.pdbx_strand_id
1 'polypeptide(L)'
;MHRDFTEMTPCGMKFSTLAGSIGGGLQAPGFSGHSKFFIGSRKFMSADGGMQRLVWMPKELKEEVGHFIEKRAKELGLEDFLNKIADETTATTEEEVLAYMQQVNHPALSMAPLI
;
A
#
# COMPACT_ATOMS: atom_id res chain seq x y z
N MET A 1 0.71 -3.93 4.72
CA MET A 1 1.20 -5.10 5.50
C MET A 1 0.04 -5.80 6.20
N HIS A 2 0.14 -7.09 6.46
CA HIS A 2 -0.89 -7.89 7.16
C HIS A 2 -0.29 -8.52 8.44
N ARG A 3 -1.14 -9.05 9.32
CA ARG A 3 -0.75 -9.49 10.66
C ARG A 3 0.33 -10.57 10.68
N ASP A 4 0.28 -11.47 9.70
CA ASP A 4 1.15 -12.64 9.62
C ASP A 4 2.49 -12.36 8.91
N PHE A 5 2.66 -11.14 8.35
CA PHE A 5 3.92 -10.70 7.74
C PHE A 5 4.94 -10.34 8.82
N THR A 6 6.02 -11.11 8.92
CA THR A 6 7.02 -11.00 10.00
C THR A 6 8.32 -10.28 9.61
N GLU A 7 8.47 -9.95 8.33
CA GLU A 7 9.67 -9.31 7.79
C GLU A 7 9.65 -7.78 7.94
N MET A 8 10.75 -7.15 7.52
CA MET A 8 10.88 -5.70 7.53
C MET A 8 10.01 -5.08 6.43
N THR A 9 9.47 -3.89 6.69
CA THR A 9 8.75 -3.11 5.69
C THR A 9 9.57 -1.87 5.30
N PRO A 10 9.27 -1.24 4.15
CA PRO A 10 9.92 0.00 3.74
C PRO A 10 9.82 1.14 4.77
N CYS A 11 8.85 1.08 5.69
CA CYS A 11 8.72 2.03 6.80
C CYS A 11 9.74 1.82 7.94
N GLY A 12 10.74 0.94 7.75
CA GLY A 12 11.80 0.67 8.74
C GLY A 12 11.33 -0.10 9.98
N MET A 13 10.14 -0.70 9.94
CA MET A 13 9.58 -1.44 11.08
C MET A 13 8.77 -2.67 10.66
N LYS A 14 8.60 -3.61 11.59
CA LYS A 14 7.75 -4.81 11.43
C LYS A 14 6.28 -4.49 11.74
N PHE A 15 5.37 -5.36 11.28
CA PHE A 15 3.93 -5.24 11.61
C PHE A 15 3.69 -5.20 13.13
N SER A 16 4.37 -6.04 13.91
CA SER A 16 4.19 -6.08 15.37
C SER A 16 4.56 -4.77 16.05
N THR A 17 5.64 -4.13 15.60
CA THR A 17 6.05 -2.80 16.07
C THR A 17 4.98 -1.76 15.72
N LEU A 18 4.53 -1.74 14.47
CA LEU A 18 3.51 -0.81 14.02
C LEU A 18 2.18 -0.99 14.77
N ALA A 19 1.73 -2.23 14.93
CA ALA A 19 0.50 -2.58 15.64
C ALA A 19 0.56 -2.15 17.12
N GLY A 20 1.74 -2.23 17.74
CA GLY A 20 1.97 -1.71 19.09
C GLY A 20 1.83 -0.19 19.18
N SER A 21 2.27 0.55 18.16
CA SER A 21 2.19 2.02 18.12
C SER A 21 0.78 2.56 17.85
N ILE A 22 -0.08 1.81 17.14
CA ILE A 22 -1.46 2.21 16.79
C ILE A 22 -2.54 1.50 17.63
N GLY A 23 -2.15 0.55 18.47
CA GLY A 23 -3.06 -0.22 19.31
C GLY A 23 -3.68 0.61 20.44
N GLY A 24 -4.75 0.09 21.05
CA GLY A 24 -5.32 0.68 22.28
C GLY A 24 -6.23 1.90 22.10
N GLY A 25 -6.71 2.16 20.87
CA GLY A 25 -7.64 3.26 20.59
C GLY A 25 -6.97 4.63 20.39
N LEU A 26 -5.64 4.66 20.32
CA LEU A 26 -4.87 5.86 19.96
C LEU A 26 -5.03 6.14 18.47
N GLN A 27 -5.27 7.40 18.13
CA GLN A 27 -5.23 7.88 16.74
C GLN A 27 -3.81 8.33 16.43
N ALA A 28 -3.16 7.66 15.49
CA ALA A 28 -1.85 8.04 14.98
C ALA A 28 -2.02 8.60 13.55
N PRO A 29 -1.88 9.93 13.35
CA PRO A 29 -1.90 10.51 12.01
C PRO A 29 -0.89 9.79 11.09
N GLY A 30 -1.30 9.49 9.86
CA GLY A 30 -0.50 8.72 8.90
C GLY A 30 -0.63 7.20 9.03
N PHE A 31 -1.29 6.68 10.08
CA PHE A 31 -1.48 5.24 10.25
C PHE A 31 -2.96 4.88 10.47
N SER A 32 -3.41 3.83 9.80
CA SER A 32 -4.78 3.33 9.94
C SER A 32 -4.81 1.81 9.82
N GLY A 33 -5.52 1.16 10.73
CA GLY A 33 -5.84 -0.26 10.64
C GLY A 33 -7.17 -0.47 9.92
N HIS A 34 -7.19 -1.31 8.89
CA HIS A 34 -8.41 -1.69 8.18
C HIS A 34 -8.36 -3.16 7.73
N SER A 35 -9.51 -3.70 7.33
CA SER A 35 -9.60 -5.04 6.73
C SER A 35 -8.95 -5.06 5.34
N LYS A 36 -8.36 -6.20 4.94
CA LYS A 36 -7.80 -6.40 3.60
C LYS A 36 -8.82 -6.18 2.47
N PHE A 37 -10.09 -6.51 2.71
CA PHE A 37 -11.17 -6.31 1.73
C PHE A 37 -11.49 -4.83 1.49
N PHE A 38 -11.07 -3.93 2.38
CA PHE A 38 -11.30 -2.50 2.22
C PHE A 38 -10.44 -1.87 1.11
N ILE A 39 -9.33 -2.51 0.71
CA ILE A 39 -8.38 -1.98 -0.28
C ILE A 39 -9.04 -1.70 -1.64
N GLY A 40 -9.93 -2.58 -2.10
CA GLY A 40 -10.66 -2.40 -3.36
C GLY A 40 -11.87 -1.45 -3.28
N SER A 41 -12.16 -0.88 -2.11
CA SER A 41 -13.33 -0.02 -1.91
C SER A 41 -13.16 1.34 -2.58
N ARG A 42 -14.27 1.91 -3.07
CA ARG A 42 -14.29 3.30 -3.55
C ARG A 42 -14.01 4.33 -2.45
N LYS A 43 -14.22 3.94 -1.19
CA LYS A 43 -13.97 4.77 0.00
C LYS A 43 -12.55 4.60 0.55
N PHE A 44 -11.75 3.69 -0.01
CA PHE A 44 -10.38 3.48 0.43
C PHE A 44 -9.58 4.77 0.24
N MET A 45 -9.15 5.38 1.35
CA MET A 45 -8.38 6.64 1.41
C MET A 45 -8.85 7.73 0.42
N SER A 46 -10.16 7.84 0.19
CA SER A 46 -10.68 8.65 -0.93
C SER A 46 -10.35 10.14 -0.81
N ALA A 47 -10.13 10.64 0.41
CA ALA A 47 -9.69 12.01 0.65
C ALA A 47 -8.23 12.26 0.23
N ASP A 48 -7.39 11.21 0.26
CA ASP A 48 -5.94 11.28 0.02
C ASP A 48 -5.55 10.83 -1.40
N GLY A 49 -6.53 10.59 -2.28
CA GLY A 49 -6.33 10.08 -3.64
C GLY A 49 -6.49 8.57 -3.79
N GLY A 50 -6.87 7.89 -2.71
CA GLY A 50 -7.33 6.52 -2.71
C GLY A 50 -6.32 5.48 -3.16
N MET A 51 -6.78 4.50 -3.93
CA MET A 51 -5.98 3.32 -4.28
C MET A 51 -4.70 3.66 -5.06
N GLN A 52 -4.66 4.80 -5.76
CA GLN A 52 -3.47 5.28 -6.48
C GLN A 52 -2.27 5.56 -5.55
N ARG A 53 -2.50 5.71 -4.23
CA ARG A 53 -1.47 5.90 -3.21
C ARG A 53 -0.86 4.61 -2.69
N LEU A 54 -1.38 3.45 -3.08
CA LEU A 54 -0.85 2.16 -2.64
C LEU A 54 0.45 1.87 -3.40
N VAL A 55 1.60 1.99 -2.73
CA VAL A 55 2.93 1.83 -3.36
C VAL A 55 3.64 0.53 -3.00
N TRP A 56 3.28 -0.08 -1.86
CA TRP A 56 3.91 -1.31 -1.38
C TRP A 56 2.91 -2.20 -0.63
N MET A 57 2.98 -3.51 -0.86
CA MET A 57 2.23 -4.51 -0.10
C MET A 57 2.91 -5.88 -0.15
N PRO A 58 2.76 -6.75 0.87
CA PRO A 58 3.31 -8.10 0.80
C PRO A 58 2.78 -8.89 -0.39
N LYS A 59 3.63 -9.71 -1.03
CA LYS A 59 3.26 -10.47 -2.24
C LYS A 59 2.09 -11.41 -1.98
N GLU A 60 2.08 -12.12 -0.86
CA GLU A 60 0.96 -12.99 -0.48
C GLU A 60 -0.37 -12.21 -0.39
N LEU A 61 -0.34 -11.00 0.18
CA LEU A 61 -1.53 -10.15 0.26
C LEU A 61 -1.94 -9.66 -1.13
N LYS A 62 -0.97 -9.36 -1.99
CA LYS A 62 -1.17 -8.94 -3.39
C LYS A 62 -1.86 -10.04 -4.19
N GLU A 63 -1.45 -11.29 -4.01
CA GLU A 63 -2.07 -12.46 -4.63
C GLU A 63 -3.49 -12.68 -4.10
N GLU A 64 -3.72 -12.53 -2.79
CA GLU A 64 -5.03 -12.75 -2.18
C GLU A 64 -6.07 -11.71 -2.61
N VAL A 65 -5.72 -10.42 -2.55
CA VAL A 65 -6.67 -9.31 -2.85
C VAL A 65 -6.52 -8.74 -4.25
N GLY A 66 -5.65 -9.30 -5.09
CA GLY A 66 -5.32 -8.78 -6.42
C GLY A 66 -6.56 -8.54 -7.27
N HIS A 67 -7.51 -9.47 -7.27
CA HIS A 67 -8.77 -9.34 -8.02
C HIS A 67 -9.61 -8.11 -7.60
N PHE A 68 -9.59 -7.71 -6.33
CA PHE A 68 -10.27 -6.49 -5.86
C PHE A 68 -9.55 -5.23 -6.36
N ILE A 69 -8.21 -5.25 -6.33
CA ILE A 69 -7.36 -4.15 -6.79
C ILE A 69 -7.53 -3.97 -8.29
N GLU A 70 -7.43 -5.04 -9.08
CA GLU A 70 -7.58 -5.01 -10.54
C GLU A 70 -8.96 -4.49 -10.96
N LYS A 71 -10.02 -4.98 -10.32
CA LYS A 71 -11.38 -4.49 -10.57
C LYS A 71 -11.46 -2.98 -10.35
N ARG A 72 -10.92 -2.49 -9.24
CA ARG A 72 -10.94 -1.06 -8.93
C ARG A 72 -10.00 -0.24 -9.83
N ALA A 73 -8.86 -0.81 -10.22
CA ALA A 73 -7.89 -0.20 -11.13
C ALA A 73 -8.53 0.02 -12.51
N LYS A 74 -9.27 -0.97 -13.01
CA LYS A 74 -10.04 -0.86 -14.25
C LYS A 74 -11.10 0.25 -14.19
N GLU A 75 -11.81 0.39 -13.07
CA GLU A 75 -12.76 1.51 -12.86
C GLU A 75 -12.08 2.88 -12.88
N LEU A 76 -10.80 2.96 -12.49
CA LEU A 76 -10.01 4.18 -12.42
C LEU A 76 -9.17 4.43 -13.68
N GLY A 77 -9.22 3.55 -14.68
CA GLY A 77 -8.37 3.64 -15.88
C GLY A 77 -6.88 3.44 -15.60
N LEU A 78 -6.54 2.73 -14.52
CA LEU A 78 -5.16 2.42 -14.16
C LEU A 78 -4.73 1.11 -14.80
N GLU A 79 -3.98 1.22 -15.88
CA GLU A 79 -3.41 0.06 -16.57
C GLU A 79 -2.29 -0.58 -15.74
N ASP A 80 -2.35 -1.91 -15.66
CA ASP A 80 -1.37 -2.77 -15.00
C ASP A 80 -1.02 -2.35 -13.56
N PHE A 81 -1.99 -1.76 -12.85
CA PHE A 81 -1.73 -1.12 -11.56
C PHE A 81 -1.17 -2.08 -10.50
N LEU A 82 -1.68 -3.32 -10.47
CA LEU A 82 -1.23 -4.32 -9.50
C LEU A 82 0.30 -4.54 -9.62
N ASN A 83 0.82 -4.63 -10.84
CA ASN A 83 2.26 -4.81 -11.08
C ASN A 83 3.08 -3.57 -10.76
N LYS A 84 2.48 -2.38 -10.64
CA LYS A 84 3.20 -1.17 -10.24
C LYS A 84 3.39 -1.06 -8.72
N ILE A 85 2.67 -1.84 -7.92
CA ILE A 85 2.80 -1.87 -6.47
C ILE A 85 3.99 -2.76 -6.11
N ALA A 86 4.98 -2.22 -5.40
CA ALA A 86 6.12 -2.98 -4.90
C ALA A 86 5.70 -3.99 -3.82
N ASP A 87 6.57 -4.96 -3.57
CA ASP A 87 6.45 -6.00 -2.57
C ASP A 87 7.84 -6.38 -2.04
N GLU A 88 7.91 -7.27 -1.06
CA GLU A 88 9.16 -7.74 -0.46
C GLU A 88 10.13 -8.40 -1.45
N THR A 89 9.66 -8.82 -2.63
CA THR A 89 10.51 -9.43 -3.67
C THR A 89 11.12 -8.41 -4.63
N THR A 90 10.61 -7.17 -4.61
CA THR A 90 11.03 -6.08 -5.48
C THR A 90 11.74 -4.96 -4.74
N ALA A 91 11.27 -4.62 -3.53
CA ALA A 91 11.83 -3.56 -2.70
C ALA A 91 11.48 -3.76 -1.21
N THR A 92 12.47 -3.58 -0.34
CA THR A 92 12.32 -3.73 1.12
C THR A 92 12.61 -2.44 1.89
N THR A 93 13.22 -1.44 1.23
CA THR A 93 13.55 -0.12 1.79
C THR A 93 12.81 1.01 1.08
N GLU A 94 12.73 2.19 1.70
CA GLU A 94 12.09 3.36 1.10
C GLU A 94 12.75 3.77 -0.22
N GLU A 95 14.08 3.76 -0.26
CA GLU A 95 14.87 4.11 -1.45
C GLU A 95 14.62 3.14 -2.61
N GLU A 96 14.56 1.83 -2.32
CA GLU A 96 14.24 0.81 -3.31
C GLU A 96 12.80 0.95 -3.83
N VAL A 97 11.84 1.24 -2.96
CA VAL A 97 10.44 1.48 -3.36
C VAL A 97 10.35 2.70 -4.27
N LEU A 98 11.03 3.79 -3.92
CA LEU A 98 11.04 5.00 -4.74
C LEU A 98 11.66 4.73 -6.12
N ALA A 99 12.79 4.02 -6.18
CA ALA A 99 13.42 3.62 -7.43
C ALA A 99 12.50 2.74 -8.29
N TYR A 100 11.82 1.77 -7.68
CA TYR A 100 10.86 0.92 -8.35
C TYR A 100 9.68 1.72 -8.91
N MET A 101 9.10 2.62 -8.10
CA MET A 101 8.01 3.50 -8.51
C MET A 101 8.37 4.34 -9.74
N GLN A 102 9.61 4.84 -9.81
CA GLN A 102 10.10 5.59 -10.97
C GLN A 102 10.21 4.70 -12.20
N GLN A 103 10.76 3.49 -12.06
CA GLN A 103 10.90 2.54 -13.16
C GLN A 103 9.55 2.14 -13.77
N VAL A 104 8.53 1.90 -12.94
CA VAL A 104 7.20 1.47 -13.40
C VAL A 104 6.24 2.64 -13.67
N ASN A 105 6.73 3.88 -13.52
CA ASN A 105 5.95 5.10 -13.68
C ASN A 105 4.66 5.06 -12.83
N HIS A 106 4.84 4.89 -11.52
CA HIS A 106 3.74 4.74 -10.57
C HIS A 106 2.92 6.04 -10.45
N PRO A 107 1.56 5.98 -10.50
CA PRO A 107 0.72 7.19 -10.53
C PRO A 107 0.92 8.12 -9.32
N ALA A 108 1.25 7.56 -8.15
CA ALA A 108 1.51 8.36 -6.95
C ALA A 108 2.61 9.42 -7.11
N LEU A 109 3.58 9.22 -8.02
CA LEU A 109 4.67 10.18 -8.27
C LEU A 109 4.18 11.50 -8.89
N SER A 110 3.05 11.49 -9.57
CA SER A 110 2.48 12.67 -10.23
C SER A 110 1.33 13.31 -9.44
N MET A 111 1.01 12.78 -8.27
CA MET A 111 -0.07 13.29 -7.43
C MET A 111 0.44 14.40 -6.51
N ALA A 112 -0.47 15.22 -6.00
CA ALA A 112 -0.13 16.23 -4.99
C ALA A 112 0.54 15.58 -3.76
N PRO A 113 1.52 16.23 -3.11
CA PRO A 113 2.12 15.72 -1.89
C PRO A 113 1.09 15.46 -0.79
N LEU A 114 1.31 14.40 -0.01
CA LEU A 114 0.57 14.12 1.23
C LEU A 114 1.39 14.69 2.40
N ILE A 115 1.20 15.99 2.69
CA ILE A 115 1.80 16.78 3.78
C ILE A 115 3.33 16.71 3.87
#